data_AF-G0WXE7-F1
#
_entry.id   AF-G0WXE7-F1
#
_cell.length_a   1.000
_cell.length_b   1.000
_cell.length_c   1.000
_cell.angle_alpha   90.00
_cell.angle_beta   90.00
_cell.angle_gamma   90.00
#
_symmetry.space_group_name_H-M   'P 1'
#
loop_
_entity.id
_entity.type
_entity.pdbx_description
1 polymer ?
#
loop_
_entity_poly.entity_id
_entity_poly.type
_entity_poly.pdbx_seq_one_letter_code
_entity_poly.pdbx_strand_id
1 'polypeptide(L)'
;GSEVFQPITTKSYLPMTECMSDECKQNNSKGQLFLSTRASKFVPFQEVKIQEMADQVPVGHIPRTMTVHCHGSLTRQLNPGDVVDIAGIFLPTPYTGFRAIRAGLLTDTYMEAQHITQHKKSYNELAMDSRTLRKIEQHQKSGNMYEYLARSIAPEIYGHLDVKKALLLLLIGGVTKEMG
;
A
#
# COMPACT_ATOMS: atom_id res chain seq x y z
N GLY A 1 -13.52 -8.49 -40.91
CA GLY A 1 -14.29 -7.65 -39.98
C GLY A 1 -13.31 -6.74 -39.28
N SER A 2 -13.59 -5.44 -39.24
CA SER A 2 -12.67 -4.46 -38.66
C SER A 2 -12.78 -4.43 -37.13
N GLU A 3 -11.64 -4.53 -36.44
CA GLU A 3 -11.56 -4.38 -34.99
C GLU A 3 -11.41 -2.89 -34.63
N VAL A 4 -12.24 -2.41 -33.70
CA VAL A 4 -12.24 -1.02 -33.24
C VAL A 4 -11.88 -0.99 -31.76
N PHE A 5 -10.87 -0.21 -31.39
CA PHE A 5 -10.40 -0.09 -30.01
C PHE A 5 -10.79 1.27 -29.42
N GLN A 6 -11.43 1.24 -28.24
CA GLN A 6 -11.77 2.43 -27.46
C GLN A 6 -10.90 2.49 -26.20
N PRO A 7 -10.07 3.54 -25.99
CA PRO A 7 -9.40 3.73 -24.72
C PRO A 7 -10.41 4.13 -23.64
N ILE A 8 -10.39 3.41 -22.51
CA ILE A 8 -11.25 3.70 -21.35
C ILE A 8 -10.39 4.42 -20.31
N THR A 9 -10.66 5.71 -20.09
CA THR A 9 -9.96 6.55 -19.12
C THR A 9 -10.74 6.72 -17.82
N THR A 10 -12.06 6.56 -17.85
CA THR A 10 -12.97 6.81 -16.73
C THR A 10 -13.74 5.56 -16.33
N LYS A 11 -14.19 5.51 -15.06
CA LYS A 11 -15.00 4.39 -14.52
C LYS A 11 -16.32 4.21 -15.29
N SER A 12 -16.90 5.30 -15.77
CA SER A 12 -18.06 5.30 -16.67
C SER A 12 -17.62 5.56 -18.10
N TYR A 13 -18.08 4.73 -19.04
CA TYR A 13 -17.85 4.91 -20.47
C TYR A 13 -19.07 4.44 -21.25
N LEU A 14 -19.23 4.98 -22.47
CA LEU A 14 -20.26 4.58 -23.42
C LEU A 14 -19.61 3.69 -24.49
N PRO A 15 -20.09 2.45 -24.69
CA PRO A 15 -19.53 1.56 -25.70
C PRO A 15 -19.85 2.07 -27.10
N MET A 16 -18.90 1.95 -28.03
CA MET A 16 -19.15 2.21 -29.44
C MET A 16 -20.04 1.11 -30.04
N THR A 17 -21.18 1.50 -30.59
CA THR A 17 -22.18 0.59 -31.18
C THR A 17 -22.12 0.52 -32.71
N GLU A 18 -21.64 1.58 -33.37
CA GLU A 18 -21.53 1.67 -34.83
C GLU A 18 -20.08 1.53 -35.28
N CYS A 19 -19.84 0.75 -36.35
CA CYS A 19 -18.50 0.56 -36.92
C CYS A 19 -18.06 1.79 -37.73
N MET A 20 -16.95 2.42 -37.34
CA MET A 20 -16.38 3.60 -38.01
C MET A 20 -15.31 3.25 -39.08
N SER A 21 -15.22 1.99 -39.50
CA SER A 21 -14.23 1.53 -40.48
C SER A 21 -14.47 2.10 -41.89
N ASP A 22 -13.39 2.24 -42.67
CA ASP A 22 -13.48 2.78 -44.03
C ASP A 22 -14.27 1.87 -44.97
N GLU A 23 -14.25 0.55 -44.75
CA GLU A 23 -15.06 -0.43 -45.49
C GLU A 23 -16.57 -0.18 -45.29
N CYS A 24 -17.01 0.03 -44.05
CA CYS A 24 -18.41 0.31 -43.74
C CYS A 24 -18.88 1.68 -44.26
N LYS A 25 -17.98 2.68 -44.25
CA LYS A 25 -18.25 4.02 -44.80
C LYS A 25 -18.38 3.99 -46.33
N GLN A 26 -17.49 3.29 -47.03
CA GLN A 26 -17.53 3.17 -48.49
C GLN A 26 -18.76 2.40 -48.98
N ASN A 27 -19.16 1.37 -48.25
CA ASN A 27 -20.33 0.56 -48.59
C ASN A 27 -21.68 1.17 -48.13
N ASN A 28 -21.69 2.36 -47.49
CA ASN A 28 -22.88 2.98 -46.87
C ASN A 28 -23.68 2.02 -45.97
N SER A 29 -23.00 1.05 -45.36
CA SER A 29 -23.58 0.01 -44.53
C SER A 29 -23.18 0.22 -43.07
N LYS A 30 -24.16 0.30 -42.16
CA LYS A 30 -23.89 0.44 -40.73
C LYS A 30 -23.68 -0.93 -40.08
N GLY A 31 -22.43 -1.35 -39.94
CA GLY A 31 -22.09 -2.53 -39.16
C GLY A 31 -22.28 -2.29 -37.66
N GLN A 32 -22.98 -3.19 -36.97
CA GLN A 32 -23.11 -3.17 -35.51
C GLN A 32 -21.85 -3.77 -34.87
N LEU A 33 -21.25 -3.03 -33.93
CA LEU A 33 -20.12 -3.53 -33.14
C LEU A 33 -20.62 -4.35 -31.95
N PHE A 34 -19.88 -5.40 -31.63
CA PHE A 34 -20.07 -6.21 -30.43
C PHE A 34 -18.77 -6.24 -29.61
N LEU A 35 -18.89 -6.25 -28.29
CA LEU A 35 -17.74 -6.32 -27.40
C LEU A 35 -17.15 -7.73 -27.41
N SER A 36 -15.86 -7.85 -27.69
CA SER A 36 -15.12 -9.10 -27.55
C SER A 36 -14.12 -9.01 -26.40
N THR A 37 -14.35 -9.80 -25.35
CA THR A 37 -13.46 -9.84 -24.17
C THR A 37 -12.07 -10.36 -24.51
N ARG A 38 -11.95 -11.34 -25.42
CA ARG A 38 -10.66 -11.91 -25.83
C ARG A 38 -9.79 -10.95 -26.65
N ALA A 39 -10.42 -10.04 -27.40
CA ALA A 39 -9.71 -8.99 -28.15
C ALA A 39 -9.41 -7.75 -27.28
N SER A 40 -9.93 -7.70 -26.05
CA SER A 40 -9.76 -6.58 -25.12
C SER A 40 -8.60 -6.81 -24.17
N LYS A 41 -7.91 -5.73 -23.78
CA LYS A 41 -6.85 -5.77 -22.76
C LYS A 41 -7.41 -5.37 -21.40
N PHE A 42 -7.27 -6.26 -20.42
CA PHE A 42 -7.62 -5.98 -19.02
C PHE A 42 -6.36 -5.87 -18.16
N VAL A 43 -6.41 -4.99 -17.15
CA VAL A 43 -5.34 -4.78 -16.18
C VAL A 43 -5.92 -5.04 -14.80
N PRO A 44 -5.22 -5.75 -13.90
CA PRO A 44 -5.70 -5.96 -12.55
C PRO A 44 -5.83 -4.63 -11.80
N PHE A 45 -6.89 -4.51 -11.03
CA PHE A 45 -7.25 -3.35 -10.23
C PHE A 45 -7.57 -3.79 -8.81
N GLN A 46 -7.05 -3.07 -7.83
CA GLN A 46 -7.34 -3.30 -6.41
C GLN A 46 -7.56 -1.97 -5.71
N GLU A 47 -8.64 -1.89 -4.94
CA GLU A 47 -8.92 -0.76 -4.06
C GLU A 47 -8.50 -1.13 -2.63
N VAL A 48 -7.68 -0.27 -2.01
CA VAL A 48 -7.17 -0.45 -0.64
C VAL A 48 -7.55 0.77 0.18
N LYS A 49 -8.01 0.56 1.41
CA LYS A 49 -8.24 1.65 2.36
C LYS A 49 -7.13 1.66 3.38
N ILE A 50 -6.45 2.78 3.50
CA ILE A 50 -5.40 2.99 4.49
C ILE A 50 -5.90 3.88 5.62
N GLN A 51 -5.31 3.71 6.79
CA GLN A 51 -5.58 4.51 7.97
C GLN A 51 -4.25 5.04 8.52
N GLU A 52 -4.27 6.27 9.04
CA GLU A 52 -3.13 6.87 9.72
C GLU A 52 -2.70 6.02 10.92
N MET A 53 -1.40 5.99 11.23
CA MET A 53 -0.91 5.30 12.42
C MET A 53 -1.37 6.05 13.68
N ALA A 54 -1.74 5.30 14.73
CA ALA A 54 -2.26 5.88 15.98
C ALA A 54 -1.30 6.91 16.59
N ASP A 55 0.01 6.68 16.47
CA ASP A 55 1.06 7.56 16.99
C ASP A 55 1.09 8.94 16.32
N GLN A 56 0.54 9.06 15.11
CA GLN A 56 0.51 10.31 14.35
C GLN A 56 -0.79 11.11 14.58
N VAL A 57 -1.78 10.52 15.25
CA VAL A 57 -3.09 11.15 15.44
C VAL A 57 -3.08 12.00 16.71
N PRO A 58 -3.45 13.30 16.63
CA PRO A 58 -3.48 14.17 17.79
C PRO A 58 -4.56 13.74 18.78
N VAL A 59 -4.33 14.01 20.07
CA VAL A 59 -5.24 13.66 21.15
C VAL A 59 -6.63 14.26 20.91
N GLY A 60 -7.66 13.41 20.98
CA GLY A 60 -9.06 13.80 20.80
C GLY A 60 -9.60 13.68 19.37
N HIS A 61 -8.76 13.34 18.38
CA HIS A 61 -9.22 13.08 17.01
C HIS A 61 -9.33 11.58 16.71
N ILE A 62 -10.24 11.25 15.78
CA ILE A 62 -10.37 9.90 15.24
C ILE A 62 -9.47 9.80 14.00
N PRO A 63 -8.68 8.71 13.84
CA PRO A 63 -7.83 8.51 12.66
C PRO A 63 -8.64 8.58 11.36
N ARG A 64 -8.11 9.26 10.35
CA ARG A 64 -8.78 9.37 9.05
C ARG A 64 -8.40 8.22 8.14
N THR A 65 -9.29 7.92 7.19
CA THR A 65 -9.05 6.89 6.17
C THR A 65 -8.97 7.53 4.80
N MET A 66 -8.17 6.93 3.93
CA MET A 66 -8.02 7.34 2.54
C MET A 66 -8.07 6.12 1.63
N THR A 67 -8.69 6.28 0.46
CA THR A 67 -8.76 5.23 -0.56
C THR A 67 -7.55 5.33 -1.49
N VAL A 68 -6.92 4.19 -1.73
CA VAL A 68 -5.78 4.02 -2.63
C VAL A 68 -6.16 3.05 -3.74
N HIS A 69 -5.89 3.43 -4.99
CA HIS A 69 -6.03 2.57 -6.15
C HIS A 69 -4.67 1.99 -6.54
N CYS A 70 -4.61 0.66 -6.64
CA CYS A 70 -3.45 -0.08 -7.12
C CYS A 70 -3.75 -0.71 -8.47
N HIS A 71 -2.83 -0.55 -9.43
CA HIS A 71 -2.95 -1.09 -10.78
C HIS A 71 -1.80 -2.06 -11.09
N GLY A 72 -2.06 -3.03 -11.96
CA GLY A 72 -1.02 -3.88 -12.53
C GLY A 72 -0.29 -4.73 -11.47
N SER A 73 1.04 -4.67 -11.47
CA SER A 73 1.92 -5.45 -10.60
C SER A 73 1.89 -5.04 -9.13
N LEU A 74 1.34 -3.87 -8.80
CA LEU A 74 1.17 -3.42 -7.40
C LEU A 74 0.00 -4.11 -6.72
N THR A 75 -0.88 -4.75 -7.48
CA THR A 75 -1.97 -5.55 -6.92
C THR A 75 -1.44 -6.78 -6.18
N ARG A 76 -2.13 -7.17 -5.09
CA ARG A 76 -1.77 -8.29 -4.20
C ARG A 76 -0.45 -8.16 -3.44
N GLN A 77 0.21 -7.01 -3.46
CA GLN A 77 1.39 -6.79 -2.61
C GLN A 77 0.99 -6.58 -1.15
N LEU A 78 -0.18 -5.99 -0.90
CA LEU A 78 -0.62 -5.57 0.44
C LEU A 78 -1.55 -6.60 1.08
N ASN A 79 -1.34 -6.89 2.37
CA ASN A 79 -2.30 -7.63 3.20
C ASN A 79 -2.93 -6.71 4.28
N PRO A 80 -4.14 -7.04 4.76
CA PRO A 80 -4.75 -6.31 5.86
C PRO A 80 -3.89 -6.38 7.13
N GLY A 81 -3.60 -5.23 7.74
CA GLY A 81 -2.78 -5.13 8.96
C GLY A 81 -1.29 -4.88 8.72
N ASP A 82 -0.85 -4.84 7.47
CA ASP A 82 0.52 -4.48 7.13
C ASP A 82 0.80 -3.00 7.41
N VAL A 83 2.01 -2.71 7.86
CA VAL A 83 2.52 -1.34 7.99
C VAL A 83 3.29 -1.01 6.74
N VAL A 84 2.79 -0.05 5.98
CA VAL A 84 3.25 0.23 4.61
C VAL A 84 3.32 1.73 4.37
N ASP A 85 4.32 2.14 3.59
CA ASP A 85 4.37 3.46 2.99
C ASP A 85 4.00 3.32 1.52
N ILE A 86 3.09 4.19 1.07
CA ILE A 86 2.62 4.22 -0.31
C ILE A 86 3.00 5.58 -0.89
N ALA A 87 3.75 5.57 -1.98
CA ALA A 87 4.04 6.75 -2.77
C ALA A 87 3.18 6.74 -4.03
N GLY A 88 2.63 7.90 -4.40
CA GLY A 88 1.61 7.97 -5.43
C GLY A 88 1.16 9.40 -5.72
N ILE A 89 0.19 9.51 -6.62
CA ILE A 89 -0.41 10.79 -7.01
C ILE A 89 -1.79 10.92 -6.39
N PHE A 90 -2.12 12.11 -5.90
CA PHE A 90 -3.39 12.40 -5.26
C PHE A 90 -4.35 13.02 -6.28
N LEU A 91 -5.48 12.36 -6.53
CA LEU A 91 -6.40 12.72 -7.60
C LEU A 91 -7.85 12.83 -7.08
N PRO A 92 -8.61 13.83 -7.52
CA PRO A 92 -10.04 13.89 -7.27
C PRO A 92 -10.81 12.95 -8.22
N THR A 93 -11.86 12.30 -7.72
CA THR A 93 -12.89 11.64 -8.53
C THR A 93 -14.10 12.56 -8.61
N PRO A 94 -14.50 13.02 -9.81
CA PRO A 94 -15.72 13.78 -9.96
C PRO A 94 -16.95 12.87 -9.75
N TYR A 95 -17.97 13.40 -9.08
CA TYR A 95 -19.27 12.73 -9.05
C TYR A 95 -19.97 12.86 -10.40
N THR A 96 -20.61 11.79 -10.86
CA THR A 96 -21.41 11.77 -12.09
C THR A 96 -22.91 11.60 -11.78
N GLY A 97 -23.79 12.09 -12.67
CA GLY A 97 -25.24 11.91 -12.58
C GLY A 97 -25.91 12.73 -11.48
N PHE A 98 -27.00 12.23 -10.89
CA PHE A 98 -27.78 12.94 -9.85
C PHE A 98 -26.97 13.31 -8.60
N ARG A 99 -25.89 12.57 -8.31
CA ARG A 99 -24.96 12.91 -7.21
C ARG A 99 -24.16 14.18 -7.48
N ALA A 100 -23.84 14.48 -8.75
CA ALA A 100 -23.14 15.72 -9.12
C ALA A 100 -23.99 16.97 -8.81
N ILE A 101 -25.31 16.88 -9.01
CA ILE A 101 -26.25 17.99 -8.79
C ILE A 101 -26.30 18.38 -7.30
N ARG A 102 -26.16 17.42 -6.37
CA ARG A 102 -26.12 17.69 -4.93
C ARG A 102 -24.74 17.99 -4.38
N ALA A 103 -23.69 17.40 -4.94
CA ALA A 103 -22.34 17.48 -4.38
C ALA A 103 -21.69 18.87 -4.59
N GLY A 104 -22.16 19.66 -5.57
CA GLY A 104 -21.57 20.97 -5.86
C GLY A 104 -20.09 20.83 -6.24
N LEU A 105 -19.19 21.44 -5.46
CA LEU A 105 -17.73 21.38 -5.64
C LEU A 105 -17.05 20.28 -4.80
N LEU A 106 -17.79 19.52 -3.99
CA LEU A 106 -17.21 18.42 -3.22
C LEU A 106 -16.76 17.31 -4.19
N THR A 107 -15.50 16.90 -4.07
CA THR A 107 -14.94 15.77 -4.81
C THR A 107 -14.38 14.77 -3.81
N ASP A 108 -14.70 13.48 -4.01
CA ASP A 108 -13.99 12.42 -3.31
C ASP A 108 -12.57 12.38 -3.85
N THR A 109 -11.61 12.12 -2.98
CA THR A 109 -10.21 12.02 -3.37
C THR A 109 -9.74 10.59 -3.18
N TYR A 110 -8.85 10.18 -4.07
CA TYR A 110 -8.14 8.91 -3.95
C TYR A 110 -6.68 9.13 -4.30
N MET A 111 -5.85 8.23 -3.82
CA MET A 111 -4.44 8.19 -4.17
C MET A 111 -4.22 7.06 -5.16
N GLU A 112 -3.58 7.35 -6.29
CA GLU A 112 -3.12 6.32 -7.23
C GLU A 112 -1.70 5.91 -6.85
N ALA A 113 -1.54 4.64 -6.46
CA ALA A 113 -0.25 4.11 -6.02
C ALA A 113 0.72 3.95 -7.20
N GLN A 114 1.92 4.51 -7.04
CA GLN A 114 3.04 4.34 -7.97
C GLN A 114 4.10 3.40 -7.39
N HIS A 115 4.31 3.45 -6.07
CA HIS A 115 5.26 2.60 -5.38
C HIS A 115 4.75 2.25 -3.97
N ILE A 116 5.01 1.02 -3.53
CA ILE A 116 4.58 0.50 -2.22
C ILE A 116 5.81 -0.09 -1.53
N THR A 117 6.12 0.42 -0.34
CA THR A 117 7.19 -0.08 0.53
C THR A 117 6.60 -0.65 1.80
N GLN A 118 6.76 -1.94 2.00
CA GLN A 118 6.31 -2.64 3.20
C GLN A 118 7.41 -2.64 4.25
N HIS A 119 7.10 -2.20 5.47
CA HIS A 119 8.05 -2.16 6.59
C HIS A 119 8.16 -3.49 7.31
N LYS A 120 7.04 -4.21 7.44
CA LYS A 120 7.02 -5.57 8.01
C LYS A 120 7.31 -6.59 6.92
N LYS A 121 8.51 -6.55 6.35
CA LYS A 121 9.03 -7.73 5.65
C LYS A 121 9.28 -8.82 6.69
N SER A 122 9.12 -10.08 6.32
CA SER A 122 9.53 -11.21 7.17
C SER A 122 10.91 -10.92 7.76
N TYR A 123 11.15 -11.24 9.04
CA TYR A 123 12.39 -10.92 9.79
C TYR A 123 13.69 -11.22 9.00
N ASN A 124 13.62 -12.15 8.04
CA ASN A 124 14.71 -12.55 7.15
C ASN A 124 15.14 -11.50 6.11
N GLU A 125 14.31 -10.49 5.80
CA GLU A 125 14.58 -9.50 4.74
C GLU A 125 14.89 -8.09 5.27
N LEU A 126 15.06 -7.93 6.58
CA LEU A 126 15.56 -6.67 7.13
C LEU A 126 17.01 -6.50 6.65
N ALA A 127 17.21 -5.74 5.59
CA ALA A 127 18.53 -5.29 5.16
C ALA A 127 19.12 -4.40 6.26
N MET A 128 19.93 -5.01 7.14
CA MET A 128 20.63 -4.29 8.19
C MET A 128 21.59 -3.29 7.55
N ASP A 129 21.34 -2.00 7.77
CA ASP A 129 22.22 -0.95 7.27
C ASP A 129 23.65 -1.15 7.82
N SER A 130 24.64 -0.95 6.94
CA SER A 130 26.07 -1.08 7.25
C SER A 130 26.50 -0.22 8.45
N ARG A 131 25.88 0.94 8.62
CA ARG A 131 26.12 1.84 9.76
C ARG A 131 25.62 1.24 11.07
N THR A 132 24.47 0.57 11.05
CA THR A 132 23.89 -0.10 12.22
C THR A 132 24.75 -1.28 12.63
N LEU A 133 25.22 -2.10 11.67
CA LEU A 133 26.15 -3.20 11.94
C LEU A 133 27.46 -2.72 12.58
N ARG A 134 28.06 -1.62 12.09
CA ARG A 134 29.26 -1.03 12.69
C ARG A 134 29.06 -0.61 14.14
N LYS A 135 27.91 -0.02 14.47
CA LYS A 135 27.59 0.34 15.86
C LYS A 135 27.45 -0.90 16.74
N ILE A 136 26.78 -1.94 16.25
CA ILE A 136 26.63 -3.21 16.98
C ILE A 136 28.01 -3.80 17.30
N GLU A 137 28.91 -3.85 16.31
CA GLU A 137 30.26 -4.37 16.49
C GLU A 137 31.08 -3.52 17.47
N GLN A 138 30.93 -2.19 17.44
CA GLN A 138 31.57 -1.30 18.40
C GLN A 138 31.09 -1.57 19.84
N HIS A 139 29.78 -1.77 20.03
CA HIS A 139 29.23 -2.09 21.35
C HIS A 139 29.62 -3.50 21.82
N GLN A 140 29.78 -4.46 20.92
CA GLN A 140 30.27 -5.79 21.24
C GLN A 140 31.68 -5.76 21.86
N LYS A 141 32.56 -4.87 21.36
CA LYS A 141 33.93 -4.70 21.88
C LYS A 141 33.99 -4.10 23.29
N SER A 142 32.91 -3.48 23.78
CA SER A 142 32.88 -2.84 25.11
C SER A 142 32.81 -3.83 26.30
N GLY A 143 32.50 -5.12 26.06
CA GLY A 143 32.45 -6.18 27.08
C GLY A 143 31.28 -6.12 28.06
N ASN A 144 30.63 -4.97 28.25
CA ASN A 144 29.55 -4.76 29.23
C ASN A 144 28.15 -4.60 28.63
N MET A 145 27.90 -5.25 27.49
CA MET A 145 26.64 -5.07 26.72
C MET A 145 25.38 -5.45 27.51
N TYR A 146 25.42 -6.51 28.31
CA TYR A 146 24.26 -7.00 29.07
C TYR A 146 23.78 -5.98 30.11
N GLU A 147 24.70 -5.46 30.91
CA GLU A 147 24.40 -4.46 31.94
C GLU A 147 24.00 -3.12 31.31
N TYR A 148 24.67 -2.73 30.21
CA TYR A 148 24.35 -1.51 29.46
C TYR A 148 22.92 -1.54 28.92
N LEU A 149 22.54 -2.60 28.21
CA LEU A 149 21.19 -2.76 27.65
C LEU A 149 20.12 -2.82 28.76
N ALA A 150 20.39 -3.53 29.85
CA ALA A 150 19.46 -3.59 30.99
C ALA A 150 19.21 -2.20 31.60
N ARG A 151 20.23 -1.34 31.68
CA ARG A 151 20.06 0.05 32.14
C ARG A 151 19.29 0.92 31.14
N SER A 152 19.39 0.61 29.84
CA SER A 152 18.72 1.37 28.76
C SER A 152 17.22 1.11 28.61
N ILE A 153 16.66 -0.01 29.08
CA ILE A 153 15.22 -0.33 28.93
C ILE A 153 14.31 0.69 29.63
N ALA A 154 14.72 1.16 30.80
CA ALA A 154 13.97 2.13 31.59
C ALA A 154 14.94 3.01 32.39
N PRO A 155 15.61 3.99 31.76
CA PRO A 155 16.63 4.80 32.42
C PRO A 155 16.03 5.71 33.51
N GLU A 156 14.73 6.01 33.43
CA GLU A 156 14.00 6.86 34.38
C GLU A 156 13.76 6.19 35.74
N ILE A 157 13.83 4.86 35.82
CA ILE A 157 13.61 4.11 37.07
C ILE A 157 14.96 3.76 37.67
N TYR A 158 15.24 4.21 38.90
CA TYR A 158 16.44 3.82 39.61
C TYR A 158 16.34 2.39 40.19
N GLY A 159 17.44 1.64 40.18
CA GLY A 159 17.51 0.29 40.75
C GLY A 159 16.85 -0.81 39.90
N HIS A 160 16.42 -1.89 40.57
CA HIS A 160 15.75 -3.06 39.98
C HIS A 160 16.43 -3.64 38.73
N LEU A 161 17.77 -3.71 38.73
CA LEU A 161 18.54 -4.19 37.58
C LEU A 161 18.17 -5.61 37.17
N ASP A 162 17.86 -6.49 38.12
CA ASP A 162 17.50 -7.88 37.83
C ASP A 162 16.15 -7.98 37.11
N VAL A 163 15.20 -7.10 37.44
CA VAL A 163 13.90 -7.02 36.73
C VAL A 163 14.11 -6.53 35.31
N LYS A 164 14.94 -5.49 35.12
CA LYS A 164 15.26 -4.99 33.77
C LYS A 164 16.02 -6.02 32.93
N LYS A 165 16.90 -6.80 33.56
CA LYS A 165 17.60 -7.94 32.93
C LYS A 165 16.61 -9.03 32.49
N ALA A 166 15.63 -9.37 33.33
CA ALA A 166 14.58 -10.31 32.96
C ALA A 166 13.74 -9.82 31.77
N LEU A 167 13.35 -8.53 31.76
CA LEU A 167 12.64 -7.92 30.63
C LEU A 167 13.49 -7.89 29.35
N LEU A 168 14.79 -7.64 29.47
CA LEU A 168 15.72 -7.70 28.33
C LEU A 168 15.73 -9.10 27.70
N LEU A 169 15.89 -10.14 28.51
CA LEU A 169 15.88 -11.53 28.04
C LEU A 169 14.52 -11.91 27.43
N LEU A 170 13.42 -11.39 27.98
CA LEU A 170 12.09 -11.60 27.43
C LEU A 170 11.92 -10.97 26.04
N LEU A 171 12.45 -9.76 25.83
CA LEU A 171 12.40 -9.06 24.54
C LEU A 171 13.26 -9.74 23.46
N ILE A 172 14.44 -10.23 23.83
CA ILE A 172 15.29 -11.02 22.93
C ILE A 172 14.60 -12.34 22.57
N GLY A 173 13.82 -12.88 23.50
CA GLY A 173 13.12 -14.14 23.33
C GLY A 173 14.04 -15.35 23.43
N GLY A 174 13.44 -16.53 23.30
CA GLY A 174 14.16 -17.79 23.23
C GLY A 174 14.31 -18.27 21.78
N VAL A 175 15.20 -19.24 21.58
CA VAL A 175 15.26 -19.99 20.33
C VAL A 175 14.20 -21.09 20.34
N THR A 176 13.48 -21.26 19.23
CA THR A 176 12.57 -22.40 19.06
C THR A 176 13.39 -23.67 18.88
N LYS A 177 13.12 -24.68 19.71
CA LYS A 177 13.70 -26.01 19.52
C LYS A 177 12.87 -26.76 18.47
N GLU A 178 13.43 -26.93 17.28
CA GLU A 178 12.85 -27.84 16.30
C GLU A 178 13.04 -29.26 16.82
N MET A 179 11.93 -29.89 17.21
CA MET A 179 11.90 -31.32 17.51
C MET A 179 11.75 -32.02 16.15
N GLY A 180 12.80 -32.73 15.74
CA GLY A 180 12.79 -33.52 14.50
C GLY A 180 11.77 -34.64 14.50
#